data_AF-A0A9P0BYG7-F1
#
_entry.id   AF-A0A9P0BYG7-F1
#
_cell.length_a   1.000
_cell.length_b   1.000
_cell.length_c   1.000
_cell.angle_alpha   90.00
_cell.angle_beta   90.00
_cell.angle_gamma   90.00
#
_symmetry.space_group_name_H-M   'P 1'
#
loop_
_entity.id
_entity.type
_entity.pdbx_description
1 polymer ?
#
loop_
_entity_poly.entity_id
_entity_poly.type
_entity_poly.pdbx_seq_one_letter_code
_entity_poly.pdbx_strand_id
1 'polypeptide(L)'
;MATNPMSFVATLLSQMSNLFFLGNRGRALYSKVKDLRTSFRFLHTHKMAEKPVDYTNTNGTGSKTPFLIGVAGGTASGKSTVCQRIMEKLGQQQKEHNERRVVCISQDSFYRTLTAAERLRAERGQFNFDHPDAFDDRRLLGVLKDILAGKKVEVPEYDYINNTINPHRSHTIYPADVVLIEGILVFYFPEVRELFHMKLFVDTDSDTRLARRVPRDIMERGRDLEQVLNQYMNFVKPAFEEFCLPVSTVLLSFD
;
A
#
# COMPACT_ATOMS: atom_id res chain seq x y z
N MET A 1 -9.49 20.13 -21.60
CA MET A 1 -8.54 21.03 -20.91
C MET A 1 -7.56 20.18 -20.10
N ALA A 2 -6.30 20.12 -20.52
CA ALA A 2 -5.26 19.37 -19.81
C ALA A 2 -4.97 20.08 -18.48
N THR A 3 -5.37 19.48 -17.35
CA THR A 3 -5.00 19.99 -16.04
C THR A 3 -3.48 19.82 -15.87
N ASN A 4 -2.79 20.90 -15.52
CA ASN A 4 -1.35 20.89 -15.27
C ASN A 4 -1.02 19.75 -14.25
N PRO A 5 -0.06 18.85 -14.51
CA PRO A 5 0.32 17.80 -13.57
C PRO A 5 0.62 18.33 -12.16
N MET A 6 1.21 19.54 -12.06
CA MET A 6 1.41 20.25 -10.78
C MET A 6 0.10 20.49 -10.04
N SER A 7 -0.96 20.87 -10.75
CA SER A 7 -2.29 21.07 -10.17
C SER A 7 -2.90 19.74 -9.70
N PHE A 8 -2.67 18.63 -10.41
CA PHE A 8 -3.24 17.34 -10.02
C PHE A 8 -2.54 16.72 -8.81
N VAL A 9 -1.19 16.72 -8.77
CA VAL A 9 -0.43 16.25 -7.60
C VAL A 9 -0.69 17.16 -6.39
N ALA A 10 -0.75 18.48 -6.58
CA ALA A 10 -1.13 19.40 -5.50
C ALA A 10 -2.58 19.16 -5.01
N THR A 11 -3.50 18.85 -5.92
CA THR A 11 -4.89 18.49 -5.56
C THR A 11 -4.91 17.17 -4.78
N LEU A 12 -4.15 16.16 -5.20
CA LEU A 12 -3.98 14.92 -4.45
C LEU A 12 -3.43 15.19 -3.05
N LEU A 13 -2.33 15.92 -2.91
CA LEU A 13 -1.72 16.24 -1.62
C LEU A 13 -2.68 17.03 -0.71
N SER A 14 -3.47 17.94 -1.27
CA SER A 14 -4.52 18.67 -0.55
C SER A 14 -5.67 17.75 -0.10
N GLN A 15 -6.15 16.87 -0.98
CA GLN A 15 -7.18 15.87 -0.65
C GLN A 15 -6.70 14.88 0.41
N MET A 16 -5.43 14.47 0.34
CA MET A 16 -4.79 13.62 1.35
C MET A 16 -4.64 14.37 2.68
N SER A 17 -4.24 15.65 2.66
CA SER A 17 -4.18 16.50 3.85
C SER A 17 -5.53 16.58 4.57
N ASN A 18 -6.61 16.77 3.82
CA ASN A 18 -7.98 16.79 4.36
C ASN A 18 -8.48 15.39 4.79
N LEU A 19 -7.93 14.32 4.23
CA LEU A 19 -8.32 12.95 4.57
C LEU A 19 -7.58 12.42 5.81
N PHE A 20 -6.38 12.93 6.09
CA PHE A 20 -5.42 12.30 7.00
C PHE A 20 -4.83 13.22 8.07
N PHE A 21 -4.67 14.52 7.80
CA PHE A 21 -3.81 15.43 8.60
C PHE A 21 -4.57 16.48 9.42
N LEU A 22 -5.86 16.31 9.67
CA LEU A 22 -6.66 17.18 10.56
C LEU A 22 -6.28 17.06 12.07
N GLY A 23 -5.08 16.55 12.40
CA GLY A 23 -4.74 16.06 13.73
C GLY A 23 -3.63 16.77 14.51
N ASN A 24 -2.99 17.84 14.02
CA ASN A 24 -1.88 18.49 14.75
C ASN A 24 -2.13 19.90 15.28
N ARG A 25 -3.38 20.38 15.29
CA ARG A 25 -3.77 21.55 16.10
C ARG A 25 -5.09 21.27 16.80
N GLY A 26 -5.05 20.93 18.09
CA GLY A 26 -6.25 20.90 18.91
C GLY A 26 -6.28 19.83 20.00
N ARG A 27 -5.38 19.94 20.99
CA ARG A 27 -5.86 19.73 22.37
C ARG A 27 -6.85 20.87 22.64
N ALA A 28 -8.05 20.53 23.12
CA ALA A 28 -9.21 21.39 23.37
C ALA A 28 -10.10 21.76 22.16
N LEU A 29 -11.18 21.00 21.95
CA LEU A 29 -12.55 21.50 22.19
C LEU A 29 -13.55 20.34 22.04
N TYR A 30 -14.06 19.88 23.18
CA TYR A 30 -15.33 19.14 23.25
C TYR A 30 -16.46 20.15 23.08
N SER A 31 -17.24 20.05 22.01
CA SER A 31 -18.72 20.15 21.99
C SER A 31 -19.28 20.60 20.63
N LYS A 32 -20.44 20.02 20.28
CA LYS A 32 -21.43 20.46 19.28
C LYS A 32 -21.03 20.43 17.79
N VAL A 33 -21.06 19.24 17.19
CA VAL A 33 -21.79 18.99 15.92
C VAL A 33 -22.29 17.54 15.96
N LYS A 34 -23.62 17.37 16.03
CA LYS A 34 -24.34 16.11 15.82
C LYS A 34 -24.75 16.09 14.35
N ASP A 35 -24.03 15.35 13.52
CA ASP A 35 -24.56 14.43 12.50
C ASP A 35 -23.43 13.92 11.61
N LEU A 36 -23.50 12.63 11.24
CA LEU A 36 -22.48 11.78 10.56
C LEU A 36 -21.34 11.19 11.41
N ARG A 37 -21.63 10.77 12.66
CA ARG A 37 -20.72 9.93 13.47
C ARG A 37 -21.08 8.44 13.43
N THR A 38 -20.93 7.79 12.27
CA THR A 38 -20.95 6.31 12.25
C THR A 38 -20.16 5.77 11.07
N SER A 39 -18.83 5.80 11.19
CA SER A 39 -17.89 4.71 10.86
C SER A 39 -16.48 5.29 10.62
N PHE A 40 -15.45 4.59 11.08
CA PHE A 40 -14.03 4.81 10.73
C PHE A 40 -13.25 5.92 11.45
N ARG A 41 -13.24 5.90 12.79
CA ARG A 41 -12.38 6.74 13.65
C ARG A 41 -10.97 6.16 13.92
N PHE A 42 -10.53 5.12 13.22
CA PHE A 42 -9.37 4.28 13.64
C PHE A 42 -8.31 4.04 12.54
N LEU A 43 -8.10 4.99 11.63
CA LEU A 43 -7.02 4.93 10.65
C LEU A 43 -6.14 6.16 10.83
N HIS A 44 -5.03 6.02 11.55
CA HIS A 44 -4.03 7.07 11.65
C HIS A 44 -3.02 6.85 10.54
N THR A 45 -2.81 7.87 9.70
CA THR A 45 -1.79 7.81 8.65
C THR A 45 -0.78 8.90 8.89
N HIS A 46 0.49 8.55 8.90
CA HIS A 46 1.59 9.49 9.08
C HIS A 46 2.32 9.68 7.76
N LYS A 47 2.62 10.94 7.42
CA LYS A 47 3.51 11.30 6.33
C LYS A 47 4.92 11.20 6.89
N MET A 48 5.74 10.38 6.23
CA MET A 48 7.01 9.94 6.77
C MET A 48 8.21 10.69 6.18
N ALA A 49 8.24 10.92 4.86
CA ALA A 49 9.30 11.69 4.20
C ALA A 49 8.88 12.10 2.78
N GLU A 50 9.40 13.24 2.30
CA GLU A 50 9.28 13.69 0.90
C GLU A 50 10.65 13.87 0.26
N LYS A 51 10.82 13.38 -0.98
CA LYS A 51 11.96 13.77 -1.82
C LYS A 51 11.62 15.06 -2.57
N PRO A 52 12.49 16.08 -2.62
CA PRO A 52 12.29 17.21 -3.52
C PRO A 52 12.28 16.68 -4.95
N VAL A 53 11.22 17.00 -5.68
CA VAL A 53 11.06 16.61 -7.08
C VAL A 53 11.27 17.86 -7.92
N ASP A 54 12.19 17.78 -8.88
CA ASP A 54 12.35 18.83 -9.87
C ASP A 54 11.25 18.71 -10.93
N TYR A 55 10.20 19.50 -10.75
CA TYR A 55 9.07 19.56 -11.68
C TYR A 55 9.31 20.51 -12.86
N THR A 56 10.52 21.07 -13.05
CA THR A 56 10.77 22.16 -14.02
C THR A 56 10.87 21.71 -15.48
N ASN A 57 10.92 20.41 -15.78
CA ASN A 57 11.06 19.91 -17.14
C ASN A 57 9.72 19.63 -17.86
N THR A 58 8.74 20.54 -17.73
CA THR A 58 7.40 20.36 -18.31
C THR A 58 7.11 21.21 -19.57
N ASN A 59 8.13 21.80 -20.20
CA ASN A 59 7.95 22.50 -21.47
C ASN A 59 8.41 21.62 -22.64
N GLY A 60 7.46 20.89 -23.24
CA GLY A 60 7.61 20.27 -24.56
C GLY A 60 8.04 18.79 -24.53
N THR A 61 7.13 17.89 -24.92
CA THR A 61 7.43 16.55 -25.48
C THR A 61 8.33 15.58 -24.68
N GLY A 62 8.55 15.80 -23.38
CA GLY A 62 9.26 14.87 -22.49
C GLY A 62 8.33 13.84 -21.83
N SER A 63 8.80 12.59 -21.69
CA SER A 63 8.13 11.53 -20.91
C SER A 63 7.94 12.01 -19.46
N LYS A 64 6.67 12.09 -19.01
CA LYS A 64 6.34 12.50 -17.64
C LYS A 64 6.68 11.37 -16.67
N THR A 65 7.59 11.61 -15.73
CA THR A 65 7.89 10.65 -14.65
C THR A 65 6.74 10.61 -13.64
N PRO A 66 6.14 9.44 -13.36
CA PRO A 66 5.09 9.28 -12.37
C PRO A 66 5.52 9.61 -10.94
N PHE A 67 4.61 10.16 -10.14
CA PHE A 67 4.80 10.35 -8.70
C PHE A 67 4.44 9.08 -7.92
N LEU A 68 5.46 8.33 -7.47
CA LEU A 68 5.29 7.15 -6.61
C LEU A 68 5.01 7.52 -5.14
N ILE A 69 3.94 6.94 -4.59
CA ILE A 69 3.57 7.00 -3.18
C ILE A 69 3.57 5.59 -2.60
N GLY A 70 4.35 5.34 -1.56
CA GLY A 70 4.30 4.08 -0.82
C GLY A 70 3.33 4.18 0.36
N VAL A 71 2.58 3.12 0.62
CA VAL A 71 1.63 3.00 1.74
C VAL A 71 1.94 1.72 2.51
N ALA A 72 2.62 1.84 3.63
CA ALA A 72 2.99 0.73 4.51
C ALA A 72 2.06 0.62 5.73
N GLY A 73 2.22 -0.45 6.49
CA GLY A 73 1.47 -0.71 7.72
C GLY A 73 1.15 -2.20 7.88
N GLY A 74 0.83 -2.61 9.11
CA GLY A 74 0.54 -4.00 9.42
C GLY A 74 -0.60 -4.58 8.57
N THR A 75 -0.65 -5.91 8.46
CA THR A 75 -1.83 -6.60 7.89
C THR A 75 -3.11 -6.13 8.56
N ALA A 76 -4.19 -5.96 7.77
CA ALA A 76 -5.48 -5.44 8.22
C ALA A 76 -5.45 -4.06 8.93
N SER A 77 -4.37 -3.27 8.78
CA SER A 77 -4.34 -1.88 9.24
C SER A 77 -5.31 -1.00 8.46
N GLY A 78 -5.51 -1.28 7.16
CA GLY A 78 -6.41 -0.54 6.27
C GLY A 78 -5.72 0.18 5.10
N LYS A 79 -4.47 -0.21 4.78
CA LYS A 79 -3.73 0.29 3.59
C LYS A 79 -4.54 0.28 2.30
N SER A 80 -5.11 -0.87 1.94
CA SER A 80 -5.88 -1.01 0.70
C SER A 80 -7.14 -0.12 0.72
N THR A 81 -7.79 0.02 1.88
CA THR A 81 -8.93 0.95 2.07
C THR A 81 -8.52 2.41 1.92
N VAL A 82 -7.34 2.78 2.45
CA VAL A 82 -6.76 4.12 2.31
C VAL A 82 -6.50 4.43 0.82
N CYS A 83 -5.86 3.51 0.10
CA CYS A 83 -5.62 3.66 -1.34
C CYS A 83 -6.92 3.76 -2.14
N GLN A 84 -7.91 2.91 -1.83
CA GLN A 84 -9.21 2.93 -2.48
C GLN A 84 -9.91 4.29 -2.30
N ARG A 85 -9.93 4.84 -1.09
CA ARG A 85 -10.52 6.16 -0.81
C ARG A 85 -9.82 7.30 -1.53
N ILE A 86 -8.49 7.24 -1.65
CA ILE A 86 -7.74 8.22 -2.45
C ILE A 86 -8.19 8.16 -3.91
N MET A 87 -8.29 6.95 -4.48
CA MET A 87 -8.76 6.76 -5.85
C MET A 87 -10.21 7.24 -6.05
N GLU A 88 -11.11 6.96 -5.10
CA GLU A 88 -12.50 7.40 -5.11
C GLU A 88 -12.64 8.92 -5.08
N LYS A 89 -11.97 9.59 -4.13
CA LYS A 89 -12.00 11.06 -4.01
C LYS A 89 -11.46 11.78 -5.24
N LEU A 90 -10.54 11.14 -5.97
CA LEU A 90 -10.01 11.66 -7.22
C LEU A 90 -10.81 11.24 -8.46
N GLY A 91 -11.95 10.57 -8.29
CA GLY A 91 -12.83 10.14 -9.37
C GLY A 91 -12.18 9.14 -10.33
N GLN A 92 -11.24 8.31 -9.84
CA GLN A 92 -10.50 7.37 -10.69
C GLN A 92 -11.22 6.04 -10.85
N GLN A 93 -12.13 5.68 -9.92
CA GLN A 93 -12.86 4.41 -9.96
C GLN A 93 -13.79 4.30 -11.18
N GLN A 94 -14.35 5.42 -11.64
CA GLN A 94 -15.26 5.47 -12.78
C GLN A 94 -14.55 5.60 -14.14
N LYS A 95 -13.22 5.69 -14.14
CA LYS A 95 -12.42 5.83 -15.37
C LYS A 95 -11.98 4.48 -15.90
N GLU A 96 -11.95 4.38 -17.22
CA GLU A 96 -11.33 3.28 -17.95
C GLU A 96 -9.87 3.11 -17.52
N HIS A 97 -9.38 1.87 -17.53
CA HIS A 97 -8.07 1.52 -16.97
C HIS A 97 -6.90 2.28 -17.61
N ASN A 98 -6.98 2.60 -18.90
CA ASN A 98 -5.97 3.35 -19.65
C ASN A 98 -6.08 4.87 -19.47
N GLU A 99 -7.15 5.39 -18.87
CA GLU A 99 -7.38 6.82 -18.61
C GLU A 99 -7.15 7.22 -17.14
N ARG A 100 -6.91 6.22 -16.27
CA ARG A 100 -6.59 6.44 -14.86
C ARG A 100 -5.28 7.19 -14.74
N ARG A 101 -5.34 8.30 -14.02
CA ARG A 101 -4.17 9.10 -13.66
C ARG A 101 -3.58 8.71 -12.31
N VAL A 102 -4.36 8.00 -11.49
CA VAL A 102 -3.88 7.35 -10.27
C VAL A 102 -4.19 5.87 -10.34
N VAL A 103 -3.17 5.06 -10.12
CA VAL A 103 -3.28 3.59 -10.05
C VAL A 103 -2.77 3.09 -8.70
N CYS A 104 -3.26 1.94 -8.27
CA CYS A 104 -2.82 1.28 -7.04
C CYS A 104 -2.31 -0.12 -7.35
N ILE A 105 -1.18 -0.49 -6.77
CA ILE A 105 -0.54 -1.80 -6.91
C ILE A 105 -0.32 -2.37 -5.51
N SER A 106 -0.65 -3.64 -5.32
CA SER A 106 -0.40 -4.36 -4.06
C SER A 106 0.94 -5.06 -4.10
N GLN A 107 1.71 -4.98 -3.01
CA GLN A 107 2.96 -5.72 -2.84
C GLN A 107 2.73 -7.24 -2.87
N ASP A 108 1.53 -7.70 -2.50
CA ASP A 108 1.20 -9.12 -2.44
C ASP A 108 1.25 -9.76 -3.85
N SER A 109 1.10 -8.97 -4.94
CA SER A 109 1.36 -9.42 -6.32
C SER A 109 2.80 -9.82 -6.60
N PHE A 110 3.72 -9.55 -5.67
CA PHE A 110 5.15 -9.81 -5.77
C PHE A 110 5.62 -10.83 -4.72
N TYR A 111 4.73 -11.65 -4.17
CA TYR A 111 5.16 -12.89 -3.53
C TYR A 111 5.93 -13.75 -4.52
N ARG A 112 7.04 -14.37 -4.07
CA ARG A 112 7.78 -15.31 -4.91
C ARG A 112 7.01 -16.61 -5.07
N THR A 113 7.35 -17.37 -6.11
CA THR A 113 6.86 -18.74 -6.26
C THR A 113 7.43 -19.62 -5.14
N LEU A 114 6.53 -20.32 -4.44
CA LEU A 114 6.91 -21.30 -3.43
C LEU A 114 7.45 -22.58 -4.06
N THR A 115 8.47 -23.17 -3.44
CA THR A 115 8.89 -24.54 -3.73
C THR A 115 7.81 -25.55 -3.29
N ALA A 116 7.88 -26.79 -3.77
CA ALA A 116 6.93 -27.83 -3.38
C ALA A 116 6.87 -28.05 -1.84
N ALA A 117 8.03 -28.05 -1.18
CA ALA A 117 8.10 -28.18 0.28
C ALA A 117 7.50 -26.98 1.03
N GLU A 118 7.69 -25.76 0.50
CA GLU A 118 7.11 -24.55 1.07
C GLU A 118 5.60 -24.47 0.87
N ARG A 119 5.11 -24.92 -0.27
CA ARG A 119 3.66 -25.01 -0.55
C ARG A 119 2.96 -25.91 0.48
N LEU A 120 3.53 -27.09 0.76
CA LEU A 120 3.02 -28.00 1.80
C LEU A 120 3.00 -27.35 3.19
N ARG A 121 4.03 -26.55 3.52
CA ARG A 121 4.04 -25.76 4.77
C ARG A 121 2.98 -24.66 4.76
N ALA A 122 2.81 -23.96 3.64
CA ALA A 122 1.82 -22.88 3.50
C ALA A 122 0.39 -23.39 3.65
N GLU A 123 0.05 -24.53 3.05
CA GLU A 123 -1.26 -25.20 3.19
C GLU A 123 -1.58 -25.49 4.67
N ARG A 124 -0.55 -25.82 5.47
CA ARG A 124 -0.67 -26.06 6.92
C ARG A 124 -0.57 -24.79 7.77
N GLY A 125 -0.45 -23.60 7.16
CA GLY A 125 -0.25 -22.33 7.86
C GLY A 125 1.14 -22.17 8.51
N GLN A 126 2.12 -22.98 8.10
CA GLN A 126 3.48 -23.06 8.67
C GLN A 126 4.55 -22.36 7.81
N PHE A 127 4.12 -21.52 6.87
CA PHE A 127 5.01 -20.69 6.07
C PHE A 127 4.85 -19.22 6.45
N ASN A 128 5.98 -18.53 6.64
CA ASN A 128 6.00 -17.12 7.01
C ASN A 128 5.91 -16.23 5.75
N PHE A 129 4.69 -15.87 5.36
CA PHE A 129 4.46 -14.90 4.28
C PHE A 129 4.82 -13.47 4.67
N ASP A 130 4.97 -13.17 5.95
CA ASP A 130 5.29 -11.83 6.43
C ASP A 130 6.82 -11.60 6.53
N HIS A 131 7.65 -12.62 6.20
CA HIS A 131 9.11 -12.50 6.13
C HIS A 131 9.55 -11.87 4.80
N PRO A 132 10.62 -11.03 4.76
CA PRO A 132 11.16 -10.45 3.53
C PRO A 132 11.42 -11.47 2.42
N ASP A 133 11.98 -12.63 2.76
CA ASP A 133 12.27 -13.72 1.81
C ASP A 133 11.03 -14.31 1.11
N ALA A 134 9.81 -13.99 1.56
CA ALA A 134 8.59 -14.39 0.85
C ALA A 134 8.36 -13.55 -0.42
N PHE A 135 9.01 -12.40 -0.54
CA PHE A 135 8.81 -11.46 -1.64
C PHE A 135 9.91 -11.57 -2.70
N ASP A 136 9.53 -11.35 -3.96
CA ASP A 136 10.45 -11.11 -5.08
C ASP A 136 10.65 -9.59 -5.21
N ASP A 137 11.52 -9.06 -4.37
CA ASP A 137 11.85 -7.63 -4.29
C ASP A 137 12.52 -7.11 -5.57
N ARG A 138 13.30 -7.96 -6.25
CA ARG A 138 13.93 -7.64 -7.54
C ARG A 138 12.88 -7.41 -8.62
N ARG A 139 11.85 -8.27 -8.67
CA ARG A 139 10.73 -8.08 -9.59
C ARG A 139 9.95 -6.81 -9.27
N LEU A 140 9.65 -6.56 -8.00
CA LEU A 140 9.01 -5.31 -7.58
C LEU A 140 9.83 -4.09 -8.03
N LEU A 141 11.13 -4.09 -7.75
CA LEU A 141 12.04 -3.02 -8.14
C LEU A 141 12.06 -2.80 -9.65
N GLY A 142 12.12 -3.88 -10.45
CA GLY A 142 12.07 -3.82 -11.90
C GLY A 142 10.78 -3.17 -12.42
N VAL A 143 9.64 -3.61 -11.91
CA VAL A 143 8.32 -3.05 -12.27
C VAL A 143 8.24 -1.56 -11.91
N LEU A 144 8.72 -1.15 -10.74
CA LEU A 144 8.71 0.26 -10.35
C LEU A 144 9.61 1.12 -11.24
N LYS A 145 10.79 0.61 -11.63
CA LYS A 145 11.68 1.30 -12.58
C LYS A 145 11.04 1.44 -13.97
N ASP A 146 10.35 0.41 -14.45
CA ASP A 146 9.63 0.47 -15.73
C ASP A 146 8.46 1.46 -15.70
N ILE A 147 7.71 1.50 -14.59
CA ILE A 147 6.67 2.51 -14.35
C ILE A 147 7.27 3.91 -14.37
N LEU A 148 8.38 4.15 -13.66
CA LEU A 148 9.06 5.45 -13.62
C LEU A 148 9.55 5.88 -15.01
N ALA A 149 9.92 4.93 -15.87
CA ALA A 149 10.28 5.17 -17.26
C ALA A 149 9.08 5.40 -18.19
N GLY A 150 7.84 5.39 -17.67
CA GLY A 150 6.62 5.57 -18.46
C GLY A 150 6.26 4.35 -19.30
N LYS A 151 6.73 3.16 -18.96
CA LYS A 151 6.39 1.92 -19.66
C LYS A 151 5.08 1.33 -19.13
N LYS A 152 4.33 0.71 -20.03
CA LYS A 152 3.20 -0.16 -19.69
C LYS A 152 3.76 -1.44 -19.05
N VAL A 153 3.18 -1.86 -17.92
CA VAL A 153 3.58 -3.09 -17.20
C VAL A 153 2.37 -3.98 -16.90
N GLU A 154 2.60 -5.28 -16.78
CA GLU A 154 1.60 -6.26 -16.36
C GLU A 154 1.94 -6.76 -14.96
N VAL A 155 1.02 -6.59 -14.01
CA VAL A 155 1.17 -7.05 -12.63
C VAL A 155 0.17 -8.19 -12.39
N PRO A 156 0.61 -9.42 -12.10
CA PRO A 156 -0.31 -10.53 -11.92
C PRO A 156 -1.11 -10.38 -10.62
N GLU A 157 -2.28 -10.97 -10.60
CA GLU A 157 -3.06 -11.11 -9.38
C GLU A 157 -2.46 -12.19 -8.48
N TYR A 158 -2.46 -11.97 -7.16
CA TYR A 158 -2.10 -12.99 -6.19
C TYR A 158 -3.35 -13.70 -5.68
N ASP A 159 -3.31 -15.04 -5.68
CA ASP A 159 -4.35 -15.89 -5.16
C ASP A 159 -4.04 -16.27 -3.70
N TYR A 160 -4.80 -15.69 -2.77
CA TYR A 160 -4.64 -15.92 -1.32
C TYR A 160 -5.16 -17.28 -0.84
N ILE A 161 -6.00 -17.95 -1.65
CA ILE A 161 -6.55 -19.28 -1.34
C ILE A 161 -5.48 -20.32 -1.70
N ASN A 162 -4.96 -20.24 -2.91
CA ASN A 162 -3.97 -21.19 -3.41
C ASN A 162 -2.51 -20.82 -3.06
N ASN A 163 -2.29 -19.63 -2.50
CA ASN A 163 -0.98 -19.06 -2.19
C ASN A 163 -0.04 -19.03 -3.42
N THR A 164 -0.55 -18.53 -4.54
CA THR A 164 0.16 -18.51 -5.83
C THR A 164 -0.09 -17.25 -6.63
N ILE A 165 0.87 -16.90 -7.49
CA ILE A 165 0.66 -15.95 -8.57
C ILE A 165 -0.30 -16.56 -9.61
N ASN A 166 -1.33 -15.83 -10.01
CA ASN A 166 -2.25 -16.26 -11.05
C ASN A 166 -1.61 -16.10 -12.44
N PRO A 167 -1.48 -17.16 -13.26
CA PRO A 167 -0.85 -17.07 -14.58
C PRO A 167 -1.74 -16.47 -15.67
N HIS A 168 -3.06 -16.35 -15.43
CA HIS A 168 -4.04 -15.91 -16.42
C HIS A 168 -4.70 -14.58 -16.08
N ARG A 169 -4.48 -14.06 -14.87
CA ARG A 169 -5.06 -12.81 -14.40
C ARG A 169 -3.97 -11.83 -14.05
N SER A 170 -3.92 -10.72 -14.78
CA SER A 170 -3.06 -9.58 -14.50
C SER A 170 -3.82 -8.27 -14.59
N HIS A 171 -3.33 -7.30 -13.85
CA HIS A 171 -3.68 -5.90 -14.00
C HIS A 171 -2.65 -5.21 -14.88
N THR A 172 -3.10 -4.75 -16.03
CA THR A 172 -2.34 -3.84 -16.86
C THR A 172 -2.23 -2.48 -16.19
N ILE A 173 -1.01 -2.00 -15.98
CA ILE A 173 -0.73 -0.65 -15.51
C ILE A 173 -0.25 0.18 -16.69
N TYR A 174 -1.08 1.14 -17.09
CA TYR A 174 -0.75 2.15 -18.09
C TYR A 174 0.04 3.29 -17.43
N PRO A 175 0.80 4.08 -18.22
CA PRO A 175 1.47 5.27 -17.71
C PRO A 175 0.48 6.20 -17.01
N ALA A 176 0.76 6.52 -15.74
CA ALA A 176 -0.12 7.29 -14.87
C ALA A 176 0.64 8.46 -14.23
N ASP A 177 -0.07 9.52 -13.84
CA ASP A 177 0.56 10.66 -13.16
C ASP A 177 1.02 10.29 -11.73
N VAL A 178 0.28 9.39 -11.06
CA VAL A 178 0.54 8.95 -9.67
C VAL A 178 0.35 7.45 -9.54
N VAL A 179 1.22 6.79 -8.80
CA VAL A 179 1.15 5.35 -8.54
C VAL A 179 1.26 5.11 -7.04
N LEU A 180 0.24 4.49 -6.47
CA LEU A 180 0.20 4.05 -5.07
C LEU A 180 0.72 2.61 -5.00
N ILE A 181 1.70 2.34 -4.15
CA ILE A 181 2.16 0.98 -3.86
C ILE A 181 1.87 0.69 -2.39
N GLU A 182 1.03 -0.30 -2.12
CA GLU A 182 0.66 -0.66 -0.76
C GLU A 182 1.14 -2.06 -0.38
N GLY A 183 1.59 -2.23 0.86
CA GLY A 183 2.03 -3.53 1.33
C GLY A 183 2.63 -3.50 2.73
N ILE A 184 2.86 -4.67 3.32
CA ILE A 184 3.39 -4.79 4.67
C ILE A 184 4.89 -4.44 4.75
N LEU A 185 5.63 -4.62 3.66
CA LEU A 185 7.09 -4.46 3.60
C LEU A 185 7.54 -3.57 2.44
N VAL A 186 6.68 -2.69 1.90
CA VAL A 186 7.05 -1.80 0.77
C VAL A 186 8.23 -0.89 1.09
N PHE A 187 8.44 -0.57 2.37
CA PHE A 187 9.59 0.19 2.84
C PHE A 187 10.71 -0.68 3.40
N TYR A 188 10.61 -2.00 3.42
CA TYR A 188 11.67 -2.83 3.98
C TYR A 188 12.95 -2.77 3.14
N PHE A 189 12.82 -3.00 1.83
CA PHE A 189 13.94 -3.04 0.90
C PHE A 189 14.46 -1.63 0.57
N PRO A 190 15.74 -1.30 0.84
CA PRO A 190 16.28 0.06 0.64
C PRO A 190 16.12 0.58 -0.80
N GLU A 191 16.45 -0.23 -1.81
CA GLU A 191 16.36 0.18 -3.21
C GLU A 191 14.91 0.53 -3.63
N VAL A 192 13.93 -0.23 -3.14
CA VAL A 192 12.50 0.04 -3.37
C VAL A 192 12.06 1.29 -2.60
N ARG A 193 12.46 1.38 -1.32
CA ARG A 193 12.14 2.51 -0.42
C ARG A 193 12.60 3.84 -1.01
N GLU A 194 13.75 3.86 -1.68
CA GLU A 194 14.32 5.05 -2.29
C GLU A 194 13.56 5.54 -3.53
N LEU A 195 12.78 4.70 -4.21
CA LEU A 195 11.99 5.14 -5.36
C LEU A 195 10.76 5.98 -4.97
N PHE A 196 10.30 5.90 -3.72
CA PHE A 196 9.11 6.62 -3.28
C PHE A 196 9.38 8.10 -3.03
N HIS A 197 8.59 8.95 -3.68
CA HIS A 197 8.59 10.39 -3.48
C HIS A 197 7.86 10.77 -2.20
N MET A 198 6.80 10.03 -1.86
CA MET A 198 6.04 10.19 -0.62
C MET A 198 5.85 8.83 0.04
N LYS A 199 6.00 8.81 1.37
CA LYS A 199 5.85 7.60 2.17
C LYS A 199 4.76 7.80 3.23
N LEU A 200 3.80 6.89 3.24
CA LEU A 200 2.71 6.85 4.21
C LEU A 200 2.78 5.57 5.03
N PHE A 201 2.47 5.67 6.32
CA PHE A 201 2.28 4.50 7.17
C PHE A 201 0.89 4.55 7.81
N VAL A 202 0.11 3.49 7.62
CA VAL A 202 -1.20 3.30 8.26
C VAL A 202 -0.97 2.62 9.61
N ASP A 203 -0.98 3.43 10.67
CA ASP A 203 -0.81 2.97 12.03
C ASP A 203 -2.17 2.60 12.65
N THR A 204 -2.22 1.39 13.20
CA THR A 204 -3.43 0.81 13.79
C THR A 204 -3.01 -0.24 14.79
N ASP A 205 -3.64 -0.21 15.96
CA ASP A 205 -3.34 -1.11 17.07
C ASP A 205 -3.41 -2.59 16.65
N SER A 206 -2.51 -3.39 17.22
CA SER A 206 -2.32 -4.79 16.84
C SER A 206 -3.56 -5.66 17.08
N ASP A 207 -4.30 -5.38 18.15
CA ASP A 207 -5.56 -6.03 18.53
C ASP A 207 -6.68 -5.69 17.54
N THR A 208 -6.80 -4.43 17.14
CA THR A 208 -7.75 -3.96 16.13
C THR A 208 -7.44 -4.59 14.78
N ARG A 209 -6.15 -4.69 14.41
CA ARG A 209 -5.72 -5.39 13.20
C ARG A 209 -6.05 -6.88 13.25
N LEU A 210 -5.81 -7.55 14.38
CA LEU A 210 -6.16 -8.96 14.55
C LEU A 210 -7.68 -9.18 14.45
N ALA A 211 -8.48 -8.35 15.13
CA ALA A 211 -9.94 -8.42 15.10
C ALA A 211 -10.52 -8.21 13.69
N ARG A 212 -9.82 -7.47 12.82
CA ARG A 212 -10.17 -7.33 11.40
C ARG A 212 -9.65 -8.49 10.55
N ARG A 213 -8.45 -9.01 10.84
CA ARG A 213 -7.81 -10.09 10.09
C ARG A 213 -8.59 -11.40 10.23
N VAL A 214 -9.00 -11.76 11.44
CA VAL A 214 -9.69 -13.03 11.71
C VAL A 214 -10.92 -13.23 10.81
N PRO A 215 -11.93 -12.34 10.82
CA PRO A 215 -13.11 -12.51 9.97
C PRO A 215 -12.77 -12.47 8.48
N ARG A 216 -11.86 -11.59 8.05
CA ARG A 216 -11.42 -11.51 6.65
C ARG A 216 -10.80 -12.82 6.16
N ASP A 217 -9.85 -13.37 6.90
CA ASP A 217 -9.13 -14.59 6.49
C ASP A 217 -10.06 -15.83 6.51
N ILE A 218 -11.05 -15.86 7.40
CA ILE A 218 -12.07 -16.93 7.42
C ILE A 218 -13.04 -16.77 6.24
N MET A 219 -13.64 -15.59 6.08
CA MET A 219 -14.75 -15.38 5.13
C MET A 219 -14.27 -15.25 3.67
N GLU A 220 -13.16 -14.56 3.44
CA GLU A 220 -12.69 -14.25 2.08
C GLU A 220 -11.61 -15.22 1.59
N ARG A 221 -10.88 -15.87 2.51
CA ARG A 221 -9.75 -16.77 2.16
C ARG A 221 -9.97 -18.23 2.57
N GLY A 222 -11.11 -18.55 3.20
CA GLY A 222 -11.49 -19.91 3.56
C GLY A 222 -10.58 -20.57 4.59
N ARG A 223 -9.94 -19.79 5.47
CA ARG A 223 -9.03 -20.32 6.50
C ARG A 223 -9.78 -20.68 7.79
N ASP A 224 -9.24 -21.64 8.53
CA ASP A 224 -9.75 -22.00 9.86
C ASP A 224 -9.29 -21.00 10.94
N LEU A 225 -10.12 -20.80 11.98
CA LEU A 225 -9.83 -19.87 13.07
C LEU A 225 -8.52 -20.22 13.79
N GLU A 226 -8.31 -21.48 14.14
CA GLU A 226 -7.11 -21.93 14.85
C GLU A 226 -5.87 -21.71 13.99
N GLN A 227 -5.96 -22.01 12.69
CA GLN A 227 -4.88 -21.75 11.74
C GLN A 227 -4.54 -20.26 11.65
N VAL A 228 -5.54 -19.37 11.59
CA VAL A 228 -5.34 -17.92 11.53
C VAL A 228 -4.66 -17.39 12.79
N LEU A 229 -5.10 -17.82 13.97
CA LEU A 229 -4.51 -17.39 15.25
C LEU A 229 -3.08 -17.92 15.43
N ASN A 230 -2.85 -19.19 15.10
CA ASN A 230 -1.51 -19.78 15.15
C ASN A 230 -0.55 -19.09 14.17
N GLN A 231 -0.99 -18.81 12.95
CA GLN A 231 -0.17 -18.06 12.00
C GLN A 231 0.11 -16.65 12.51
N TYR A 232 -0.87 -16.00 13.13
CA TYR A 232 -0.69 -14.65 13.66
C TYR A 232 0.36 -14.60 14.76
N MET A 233 0.27 -15.49 15.75
CA MET A 233 1.15 -15.52 16.90
C MET A 233 2.58 -15.93 16.54
N ASN A 234 2.74 -16.89 15.63
CA ASN A 234 4.05 -17.45 15.31
C ASN A 234 4.80 -16.69 14.21
N PHE A 235 4.09 -16.01 13.31
CA PHE A 235 4.70 -15.38 12.13
C PHE A 235 4.37 -13.91 12.01
N VAL A 236 3.08 -13.58 11.96
CA VAL A 236 2.63 -12.23 11.57
C VAL A 236 3.03 -11.17 12.58
N LYS A 237 2.78 -11.42 13.86
CA LYS A 237 3.11 -10.47 14.92
C LYS A 237 4.63 -10.29 15.05
N PRO A 238 5.44 -11.37 15.17
CA PRO A 238 6.90 -11.25 15.16
C PRO A 238 7.43 -10.51 13.93
N ALA A 239 7.01 -10.89 12.72
CA ALA A 239 7.47 -10.26 11.48
C ALA A 239 7.06 -8.78 11.38
N PHE A 240 5.88 -8.41 11.89
CA PHE A 240 5.49 -7.00 11.96
C PHE A 240 6.44 -6.22 12.88
N GLU A 241 6.71 -6.73 14.08
CA GLU A 241 7.58 -6.08 15.06
C GLU A 241 9.05 -6.00 14.58
N GLU A 242 9.51 -7.00 13.84
CA GLU A 242 10.88 -7.11 13.36
C GLU A 242 11.13 -6.32 12.04
N PHE A 243 10.21 -6.39 11.08
CA PHE A 243 10.46 -5.89 9.72
C PHE A 243 9.60 -4.69 9.32
N CYS A 244 8.37 -4.59 9.84
CA CYS A 244 7.42 -3.54 9.44
C CYS A 244 7.41 -2.33 10.39
N LEU A 245 7.53 -2.55 11.69
CA LEU A 245 7.51 -1.47 12.67
C LEU A 245 8.79 -0.60 12.62
N PRO A 246 10.02 -1.16 12.51
CA PRO A 246 11.22 -0.32 12.54
C PRO A 246 11.30 0.65 11.36
N VAL A 247 10.71 0.30 10.21
CA VAL A 247 10.68 1.20 9.06
C VAL A 247 9.77 2.42 9.28
N SER A 248 8.80 2.37 10.20
CA SER A 248 8.07 3.58 10.60
C SER A 248 8.97 4.52 11.39
N THR A 249 9.76 3.97 12.32
CA THR A 249 10.67 4.75 13.18
C THR A 249 11.82 5.37 12.37
N VAL A 250 12.48 4.60 11.51
CA VAL A 250 13.59 5.09 10.66
C VAL A 250 13.14 6.24 9.77
N LEU A 251 11.89 6.22 9.30
CA LEU A 251 11.38 7.28 8.43
C LEU A 251 10.90 8.52 9.20
N LEU A 252 10.44 8.39 10.45
CA LEU A 252 10.13 9.52 11.34
C LEU A 252 11.37 10.23 11.90
N SER A 253 12.56 9.63 11.75
CA SER A 253 13.81 10.14 12.33
C SER A 253 14.53 11.18 11.46
N PHE A 254 13.97 11.51 10.28
CA PHE A 254 14.50 12.55 9.39
C PHE A 254 13.60 13.79 9.47
N ASP A 255 13.66 14.48 10.61
CA ASP A 255 13.25 15.89 10.77
C ASP A 255 14.50 16.72 11.14
#